data_AF-A0A3M1GIM1-F1
#
_entry.id   AF-A0A3M1GIM1-F1
#
_cell.length_a   1.000
_cell.length_b   1.000
_cell.length_c   1.000
_cell.angle_alpha   90.00
_cell.angle_beta   90.00
_cell.angle_gamma   90.00
#
_symmetry.space_group_name_H-M   'P 1'
#
loop_
_entity.id
_entity.type
_entity.pdbx_description
1 polymer ?
#
loop_
_entity_poly.entity_id
_entity_poly.type
_entity_poly.pdbx_seq_one_letter_code
_entity_poly.pdbx_strand_id
1 'polypeptide(L)'
;MARRVVEGVLSQLTSQLNIVQEMALAPMRAMVQAVVGGIWVGEGANAFVEEVSSLMIPGVGRVAEHIQIMQKNIQHAVDVIDRADEQVQAKINGLADLFGSIYSG
;
A
#
# COMPACT_ATOMS: atom_id res chain seq x y z
N MET A 1 -20.51 -5.00 -2.74
CA MET A 1 -19.76 -5.91 -1.83
C MET A 1 -18.26 -5.81 -2.08
N ALA A 2 -17.80 -5.91 -3.34
CA ALA A 2 -16.38 -5.79 -3.70
C ALA A 2 -15.71 -4.50 -3.20
N ARG A 3 -16.34 -3.33 -3.39
CA ARG A 3 -15.82 -2.02 -2.94
C ARG A 3 -15.51 -1.96 -1.44
N ARG A 4 -16.41 -2.43 -0.57
CA ARG A 4 -16.19 -2.49 0.88
C ARG A 4 -15.04 -3.40 1.30
N VAL A 5 -14.85 -4.53 0.61
CA VAL A 5 -13.72 -5.44 0.88
C VAL A 5 -12.41 -4.76 0.50
N VAL A 6 -12.36 -4.08 -0.65
CA VAL A 6 -11.16 -3.38 -1.10
C VAL A 6 -10.82 -2.20 -0.19
N GLU A 7 -11.80 -1.41 0.24
CA GLU A 7 -11.60 -0.35 1.23
C GLU A 7 -10.98 -0.90 2.54
N GLY A 8 -11.44 -2.08 2.99
CA GLY A 8 -10.86 -2.77 4.14
C GLY A 8 -9.39 -3.16 3.92
N VAL A 9 -9.04 -3.70 2.75
CA VAL A 9 -7.66 -4.06 2.41
C VAL A 9 -6.76 -2.82 2.32
N LEU A 10 -7.22 -1.74 1.68
CA LEU A 10 -6.47 -0.48 1.58
C LEU A 10 -6.20 0.14 2.96
N SER A 11 -7.19 0.07 3.86
CA SER A 11 -7.03 0.51 5.24
C SER A 11 -5.98 -0.33 5.98
N GLN A 12 -6.02 -1.65 5.82
CA GLN A 12 -5.04 -2.56 6.43
C GLN A 12 -3.63 -2.35 5.89
N LEU A 13 -3.46 -2.08 4.58
CA LEU A 13 -2.17 -1.75 3.98
C LEU A 13 -1.63 -0.42 4.51
N THR A 14 -2.49 0.58 4.67
CA THR A 14 -2.11 1.87 5.28
C THR A 14 -1.63 1.68 6.73
N SER A 15 -2.31 0.84 7.51
CA SER A 15 -1.88 0.50 8.86
C SER A 15 -0.51 -0.21 8.88
N GLN A 16 -0.28 -1.17 7.98
CA GLN A 16 1.02 -1.83 7.84
C GLN A 16 2.13 -0.87 7.46
N LEU A 17 1.85 0.10 6.58
CA LEU A 17 2.80 1.13 6.21
C LEU A 17 3.21 1.99 7.41
N ASN A 18 2.24 2.37 8.26
CA ASN A 18 2.54 3.12 9.50
C ASN A 18 3.38 2.29 10.46
N ILE A 19 3.08 1.00 10.63
CA ILE A 19 3.90 0.08 11.46
C ILE A 19 5.33 0.02 10.95
N VAL A 20 5.54 -0.13 9.64
CA VAL A 20 6.87 -0.17 9.04
C VAL A 20 7.64 1.13 9.26
N GLN A 21 6.98 2.28 9.11
CA GLN A 21 7.63 3.59 9.28
C GLN A 21 7.91 3.91 10.75
N GLU A 22 6.93 3.75 11.63
CA GLU A 22 6.99 4.23 13.01
C GLU A 22 7.59 3.19 13.96
N MET A 23 7.26 1.91 13.77
CA MET A 23 7.66 0.85 14.70
C MET A 23 8.94 0.12 14.29
N ALA A 24 9.35 0.20 13.03
CA ALA A 24 10.59 -0.42 12.57
C ALA A 24 11.68 0.61 12.24
N LEU A 25 11.42 1.57 11.34
CA LEU A 25 12.46 2.53 10.92
C LEU A 25 12.90 3.47 12.05
N ALA A 26 11.97 4.00 12.84
CA ALA A 26 12.34 4.94 13.90
C ALA A 26 13.21 4.30 15.00
N PRO A 27 12.89 3.11 15.54
CA PRO A 27 13.75 2.44 16.52
C PRO A 27 15.12 2.08 15.94
N MET A 28 15.20 1.58 14.70
CA MET A 28 16.49 1.26 14.08
C MET A 28 17.38 2.50 13.95
N ARG A 29 16.82 3.64 13.55
CA ARG A 29 17.55 4.92 13.49
C ARG A 29 18.00 5.38 14.87
N ALA A 30 17.13 5.27 15.87
CA ALA A 30 17.46 5.62 17.25
C ALA A 30 18.59 4.75 17.81
N MET A 31 18.58 3.45 17.53
CA MET A 31 19.64 2.52 17.92
C MET A 31 20.97 2.89 17.26
N VAL A 32 20.98 3.17 15.95
CA VAL A 32 22.20 3.64 15.26
C VAL A 32 22.73 4.93 15.88
N GLN A 33 21.87 5.90 16.18
CA GLN A 33 22.28 7.15 16.82
C GLN A 33 22.84 6.94 18.22
N ALA A 34 22.25 6.06 19.02
CA ALA A 34 22.75 5.71 20.34
C ALA A 34 24.18 5.13 20.26
N VAL A 35 24.44 4.26 19.29
CA VAL A 35 25.76 3.65 19.08
C VAL A 35 26.77 4.70 18.60
N VAL A 36 26.42 5.52 17.60
CA VAL A 36 27.29 6.61 17.11
C VAL A 36 27.54 7.66 18.19
N GLY A 37 26.58 7.88 19.10
CA GLY A 37 26.71 8.76 20.27
C GLY A 37 27.64 8.24 21.37
N GLY A 38 28.24 7.06 21.19
CA GLY A 38 29.24 6.52 22.09
C GLY A 38 28.69 5.69 23.25
N ILE A 39 27.40 5.34 23.25
CA ILE A 39 26.83 4.41 24.24
C ILE A 39 27.46 3.01 24.08
N TRP A 40 27.83 2.65 22.85
CA TRP A 40 28.54 1.42 22.53
C TRP A 40 29.69 1.72 21.56
N VAL A 41 30.89 1.31 21.92
CA VAL A 41 32.12 1.57 21.16
C VAL A 41 32.89 0.27 20.95
N GLY A 42 33.45 0.09 19.76
CA GLY A 42 34.27 -1.06 19.40
C GLY A 42 33.99 -1.54 17.98
N GLU A 43 34.74 -2.54 17.52
CA GLU A 43 34.58 -3.10 16.17
C GLU A 43 33.16 -3.64 15.92
N GLY A 44 32.58 -4.33 16.91
CA GLY A 44 31.20 -4.79 16.83
C GLY A 44 30.16 -3.67 16.74
N ALA A 45 30.42 -2.52 17.38
CA ALA A 45 29.56 -1.35 17.32
C ALA A 45 29.56 -0.74 15.91
N ASN A 46 30.74 -0.67 15.29
CA ASN A 46 30.90 -0.21 13.91
C ASN A 46 30.21 -1.16 12.92
N ALA A 47 30.44 -2.47 13.05
CA ALA A 47 29.82 -3.49 12.21
C ALA A 47 28.29 -3.48 12.33
N PHE A 48 27.76 -3.30 13.54
CA PHE A 48 26.31 -3.14 13.75
C PHE A 48 25.76 -1.91 13.04
N VAL A 49 26.40 -0.74 13.19
CA VAL A 49 25.97 0.49 12.52
C VAL A 49 26.01 0.31 11.00
N GLU A 50 27.04 -0.34 10.48
CA GLU A 50 27.19 -0.65 9.06
C GLU A 50 26.07 -1.57 8.57
N GLU A 51 25.81 -2.69 9.22
CA GLU A 51 24.78 -3.65 8.82
C GLU A 51 23.37 -3.06 8.91
N VAL A 52 23.08 -2.34 10.00
CA VAL A 52 21.76 -1.69 10.15
C VAL A 52 21.55 -0.59 9.11
N SER A 53 22.57 0.22 8.84
CA SER A 53 22.47 1.35 7.91
C SER A 53 22.47 0.92 6.45
N SER A 54 23.24 -0.11 6.11
CA SER A 54 23.42 -0.55 4.71
C SER A 54 22.42 -1.62 4.27
N LEU A 55 21.92 -2.44 5.19
CA LEU A 55 21.05 -3.57 4.87
C LEU A 55 19.65 -3.43 5.48
N MET A 56 19.56 -3.23 6.79
CA MET A 56 18.27 -3.31 7.50
C MET A 56 17.37 -2.11 7.21
N ILE A 57 17.87 -0.89 7.39
CA ILE A 57 17.10 0.34 7.11
C ILE A 57 16.63 0.37 5.64
N PRO A 58 17.51 0.14 4.64
CA PRO A 58 17.07 0.05 3.24
C PRO A 58 16.11 -1.10 2.98
N GLY A 59 16.32 -2.27 3.61
CA GLY A 59 15.45 -3.44 3.49
C GLY A 59 14.02 -3.14 3.94
N VAL A 60 13.86 -2.51 5.09
CA VAL A 60 12.56 -2.07 5.61
C VAL A 60 11.96 -0.96 4.73
N GLY A 61 12.78 -0.07 4.20
CA GLY A 61 12.34 0.91 3.19
C GLY A 61 11.72 0.26 1.95
N ARG A 62 12.31 -0.81 1.43
CA ARG A 62 11.75 -1.57 0.29
C ARG A 62 10.41 -2.23 0.63
N VAL A 63 10.21 -2.69 1.86
CA VAL A 63 8.90 -3.23 2.30
C VAL A 63 7.84 -2.14 2.24
N ALA A 64 8.14 -0.93 2.74
CA ALA A 64 7.23 0.21 2.66
C ALA A 64 6.88 0.55 1.20
N GLU A 65 7.88 0.55 0.31
CA GLU A 65 7.68 0.78 -1.12
C GLU A 65 6.75 -0.27 -1.75
N HIS A 66 6.96 -1.55 -1.46
CA HIS A 66 6.09 -2.62 -1.96
C HIS A 66 4.64 -2.50 -1.46
N ILE A 67 4.43 -2.08 -0.22
CA ILE A 67 3.09 -1.82 0.32
C ILE A 67 2.42 -0.67 -0.46
N GLN A 68 3.15 0.42 -0.72
CA GLN A 68 2.64 1.56 -1.50
C GLN A 68 2.31 1.17 -2.95
N ILE A 69 3.16 0.39 -3.61
CA ILE A 69 2.92 -0.12 -4.96
C ILE A 69 1.65 -0.99 -4.97
N MET A 70 1.50 -1.89 -3.99
CA MET A 70 0.31 -2.72 -3.86
C MET A 70 -0.95 -1.87 -3.68
N GLN A 71 -0.89 -0.85 -2.81
CA GLN A 71 -2.00 0.08 -2.58
C GLN A 71 -2.41 0.78 -3.90
N LYS A 72 -1.44 1.29 -4.65
CA LYS A 72 -1.68 1.94 -5.95
C LYS A 72 -2.31 0.99 -6.97
N ASN A 73 -1.81 -0.24 -7.05
CA ASN A 73 -2.33 -1.25 -7.98
C ASN A 73 -3.77 -1.66 -7.63
N ILE A 74 -4.08 -1.80 -6.34
CA ILE A 74 -5.43 -2.08 -5.86
C ILE A 74 -6.37 -0.91 -6.20
N GLN A 75 -5.96 0.33 -5.94
CA GLN A 75 -6.77 1.50 -6.29
C GLN A 75 -7.04 1.55 -7.80
N HIS A 76 -6.02 1.31 -8.62
CA HIS A 76 -6.19 1.25 -10.06
C HIS A 76 -7.19 0.16 -10.50
N ALA A 77 -7.13 -1.02 -9.87
CA ALA A 77 -8.08 -2.10 -10.16
C ALA A 77 -9.52 -1.70 -9.80
N VAL A 78 -9.74 -0.97 -8.70
CA VAL A 78 -11.06 -0.42 -8.34
C VAL A 78 -11.56 0.54 -9.40
N ASP A 79 -10.72 1.48 -9.83
CA ASP A 79 -11.11 2.47 -10.84
C ASP A 79 -11.49 1.79 -12.17
N VAL A 80 -10.82 0.69 -12.52
CA VAL A 80 -11.16 -0.12 -13.71
C VAL A 80 -12.50 -0.83 -13.55
N ILE A 81 -12.77 -1.40 -12.37
CA ILE A 81 -14.05 -2.07 -12.07
C ILE A 81 -15.20 -1.07 -12.14
N ASP A 82 -15.06 0.11 -11.52
CA ASP A 82 -16.11 1.12 -11.51
C ASP A 82 -16.46 1.58 -12.94
N ARG A 83 -15.44 1.81 -13.79
CA ARG A 83 -15.65 2.15 -15.21
C ARG A 83 -16.32 1.02 -15.99
N ALA A 84 -16.01 -0.23 -15.67
CA ALA A 84 -16.65 -1.38 -16.31
C ALA A 84 -18.14 -1.46 -15.92
N ASP A 85 -18.46 -1.27 -14.64
CA ASP A 85 -19.83 -1.24 -14.13
C ASP A 85 -20.65 -0.11 -14.78
N GLU A 86 -20.07 1.09 -14.90
CA GLU A 86 -20.70 2.23 -15.58
C GLU A 86 -21.03 1.90 -17.05
N GLN A 87 -20.10 1.28 -17.78
CA GLN A 87 -20.32 0.88 -19.17
C GLN A 87 -21.38 -0.21 -19.31
N VAL A 88 -21.41 -1.18 -18.41
CA VAL A 88 -22.42 -2.24 -18.39
C VAL A 88 -23.79 -1.63 -18.13
N GLN A 89 -23.92 -0.75 -17.14
CA GLN A 89 -25.19 -0.10 -16.82
C GLN A 89 -25.70 0.75 -18.00
N ALA A 90 -24.82 1.50 -18.66
CA ALA A 90 -25.18 2.28 -19.84
C ALA A 90 -25.70 1.39 -20.98
N LYS A 91 -25.08 0.22 -21.22
CA LYS A 91 -25.54 -0.75 -22.23
C LYS A 91 -26.89 -1.37 -21.86
N ILE A 92 -27.10 -1.71 -20.59
CA ILE A 92 -28.37 -2.27 -20.11
C ILE A 92 -29.50 -1.25 -20.30
N ASN A 93 -29.28 0.00 -19.94
CA ASN A 93 -30.28 1.06 -20.12
C ASN A 93 -30.64 1.23 -21.60
N GLY A 94 -29.65 1.27 -22.49
CA GLY A 94 -29.90 1.36 -23.94
C GLY A 94 -30.65 0.16 -24.51
N LEU A 95 -30.40 -1.06 -24.00
CA LEU A 95 -31.17 -2.25 -24.38
C LEU A 95 -32.61 -2.17 -23.86
N ALA A 96 -32.81 -1.72 -22.62
CA ALA A 96 -34.15 -1.57 -22.04
C ALA A 96 -34.99 -0.57 -22.83
N ASP A 97 -34.41 0.56 -23.24
CA ASP A 97 -35.07 1.57 -24.07
C ASP A 97 -35.45 1.01 -25.45
N LEU A 98 -34.55 0.25 -26.08
CA LEU A 98 -34.82 -0.43 -27.35
C LEU A 98 -36.02 -1.39 -27.22
N PHE A 99 -36.02 -2.27 -26.22
CA PHE A 99 -37.12 -3.21 -26.00
C PHE A 99 -38.43 -2.49 -25.64
N GLY A 100 -38.36 -1.41 -24.86
CA GLY A 100 -39.49 -0.55 -24.56
C GLY A 100 -40.12 0.01 -25.84
N SER A 101 -39.31 0.56 -26.75
CA SER A 101 -39.80 1.12 -28.02
C SER A 101 -40.45 0.09 -28.95
N ILE A 102 -40.02 -1.17 -28.89
CA ILE A 102 -40.58 -2.27 -29.72
C ILE A 102 -41.92 -2.77 -29.16
N TYR A 103 -42.11 -2.77 -27.83
CA TYR A 103 -43.32 -3.30 -27.18
C TYR A 103 -44.41 -2.26 -26.92
N SER A 104 -44.10 -0.96 -27.05
CA SER A 104 -45.03 0.14 -26.80
C SER A 104 -45.46 0.90 -28.06
N GLY A 105 -45.05 0.43 -29.24
CA GLY A 105 -45.65 0.79 -30.54
C GLY A 105 -46.56 -0.32 -31.05
#